data_AF-A0A4R9Q8W4-F1
#
_entry.id   AF-A0A4R9Q8W4-F1
#
_cell.length_a   1.000
_cell.length_b   1.000
_cell.length_c   1.000
_cell.angle_alpha   90.00
_cell.angle_beta   90.00
_cell.angle_gamma   90.00
#
_symmetry.space_group_name_H-M   'P 1'
#
loop_
_entity.id
_entity.type
_entity.pdbx_description
1 polymer ?
#
loop_
_entity_poly.entity_id
_entity_poly.type
_entity_poly.pdbx_seq_one_letter_code
_entity_poly.pdbx_strand_id
1 'polypeptide(L)'
;MAKGSIKVGDEVVITATVRKRVTEDRVSVLIPTYNQPHSIVDTTPNISSGQKIELIGEVTRVDESTVTVSGRDLGITVSRDAVRKR
;
A
#
# COMPACT_ATOMS: atom_id res chain seq x y z
N MET A 1 -18.42 -1.99 -10.31
CA MET A 1 -17.43 -2.89 -10.94
C MET A 1 -17.26 -4.08 -10.02
N ALA A 2 -17.47 -5.30 -10.51
CA ALA A 2 -17.33 -6.50 -9.71
C ALA A 2 -15.85 -6.68 -9.36
N LYS A 3 -15.43 -6.14 -8.21
CA LYS A 3 -14.20 -6.60 -7.57
C LYS A 3 -14.42 -8.07 -7.29
N GLY A 4 -13.84 -8.95 -8.10
CA GLY A 4 -13.74 -10.36 -7.75
C GLY A 4 -13.32 -10.46 -6.29
N SER A 5 -13.95 -11.35 -5.53
CA SER A 5 -13.76 -11.43 -4.08
C SER A 5 -12.27 -11.55 -3.76
N ILE A 6 -11.68 -10.48 -3.22
CA ILE A 6 -10.30 -10.51 -2.72
C ILE A 6 -10.25 -11.57 -1.62
N LYS A 7 -9.29 -12.49 -1.74
CA LYS A 7 -9.09 -13.60 -0.81
C LYS A 7 -7.65 -13.61 -0.31
N VAL A 8 -7.42 -14.34 0.78
CA VAL A 8 -6.07 -14.63 1.27
C VAL A 8 -5.26 -15.34 0.17
N GLY A 9 -4.01 -14.93 -0.01
CA GLY A 9 -3.11 -15.39 -1.06
C GLY A 9 -3.19 -14.62 -2.38
N ASP A 10 -4.13 -13.68 -2.54
CA ASP A 10 -4.16 -12.81 -3.71
C ASP A 10 -3.05 -11.75 -3.63
N GLU A 11 -2.33 -11.55 -4.74
CA GLU A 11 -1.46 -10.38 -4.90
C GLU A 11 -2.30 -9.15 -5.29
N VAL A 12 -2.12 -8.07 -4.55
CA VAL A 12 -2.88 -6.83 -4.69
C VAL A 12 -1.96 -5.62 -4.77
N VAL A 13 -2.52 -4.56 -5.35
CA VAL A 13 -1.87 -3.27 -5.50
C VAL A 13 -2.64 -2.23 -4.69
N ILE A 14 -1.90 -1.43 -3.91
CA ILE A 14 -2.39 -0.24 -3.21
C ILE A 14 -1.71 0.98 -3.82
N THR A 15 -2.50 1.95 -4.28
CA THR A 15 -1.95 3.23 -4.75
C THR A 15 -1.75 4.18 -3.56
N ALA A 16 -0.50 4.44 -3.19
CA ALA A 16 -0.13 5.38 -2.15
C ALA A 16 0.35 6.72 -2.74
N THR A 17 0.39 7.75 -1.91
CA THR A 17 0.88 9.09 -2.29
C THR A 17 2.15 9.41 -1.54
N VAL A 18 3.21 9.75 -2.24
CA VAL A 18 4.48 10.17 -1.63
C VAL A 18 4.27 11.47 -0.86
N ARG A 19 4.75 11.53 0.38
CA ARG A 19 4.77 12.75 1.18
C ARG A 19 6.12 13.44 1.12
N LYS A 20 7.19 12.73 1.46
CA LYS A 20 8.57 13.23 1.45
C LYS A 20 9.57 12.08 1.56
N ARG A 21 10.80 12.31 1.11
CA ARG A 21 11.95 11.46 1.45
C ARG A 21 12.34 11.67 2.92
N VAL A 22 12.60 10.58 3.63
CA VAL A 22 12.94 10.57 5.07
C VAL A 22 14.42 10.26 5.26
N THR A 23 14.95 9.30 4.51
CA THR A 23 16.38 8.93 4.44
C THR A 23 16.77 8.67 2.98
N GLU A 24 18.04 8.39 2.72
CA GLU A 24 18.55 8.02 1.38
C GLU A 24 17.79 6.83 0.76
N ASP A 25 17.27 5.93 1.58
CA ASP A 25 16.58 4.72 1.17
C ASP A 25 15.09 4.66 1.56
N ARG A 26 14.56 5.61 2.35
CA ARG A 26 13.16 5.60 2.82
C ARG A 26 12.34 6.79 2.37
N VAL A 27 11.10 6.49 1.98
CA VAL A 27 10.11 7.49 1.60
C VAL A 27 8.87 7.35 2.46
N SER A 28 8.36 8.46 3.00
CA SER A 28 7.08 8.51 3.70
C SER A 28 5.94 8.59 2.71
N VAL A 29 4.91 7.79 2.94
CA VAL A 29 3.76 7.63 2.05
C VAL A 29 2.45 7.80 2.81
N LEU A 30 1.45 8.38 2.14
CA LEU A 30 0.06 8.39 2.58
C LEU A 30 -0.63 7.22 1.90
N ILE A 31 -1.11 6.29 2.70
CA ILE A 31 -1.82 5.11 2.24
C ILE A 31 -3.32 5.34 2.49
N PRO A 32 -4.20 5.11 1.49
CA PRO A 32 -5.62 5.31 1.69
C PRO A 32 -6.15 4.49 2.88
N THR A 33 -6.98 5.10 3.72
CA THR A 33 -7.62 4.47 4.90
C THR A 33 -6.67 4.00 6.02
N TYR A 34 -5.35 4.19 5.87
CA TYR A 34 -4.37 3.94 6.91
C TYR A 34 -3.95 5.27 7.55
N ASN A 35 -4.37 5.48 8.79
CA ASN A 35 -4.25 6.78 9.47
C ASN A 35 -2.92 6.99 10.20
N GLN A 36 -1.96 6.08 10.02
CA GLN A 36 -0.64 6.16 10.65
C GLN A 36 0.42 6.54 9.62
N PRO A 37 1.45 7.31 10.00
CA PRO A 37 2.59 7.54 9.13
C PRO A 37 3.22 6.20 8.73
N HIS A 38 3.41 5.99 7.43
CA HIS A 38 4.09 4.80 6.92
C HIS A 38 5.27 5.20 6.06
N SER A 39 6.34 4.40 6.10
CA SER A 39 7.53 4.59 5.28
C SER A 39 7.93 3.27 4.64
N ILE A 40 8.33 3.35 3.37
CA ILE A 40 8.77 2.19 2.58
C ILE A 40 10.22 2.37 2.14
N VAL A 41 10.91 1.27 1.84
CA VAL A 41 12.19 1.36 1.12
C VAL A 41 11.92 1.75 -0.33
N ASP A 42 12.49 2.88 -0.74
CA ASP A 42 12.49 3.35 -2.12
C ASP A 42 13.76 4.19 -2.37
N THR A 43 14.62 3.71 -3.26
CA THR A 43 15.90 4.34 -3.62
C THR A 43 15.81 5.13 -4.93
N THR A 44 14.60 5.39 -5.45
CA THR A 44 14.41 6.16 -6.67
C THR A 44 14.93 7.59 -6.47
N PRO A 45 15.89 8.06 -7.29
CA PRO A 45 16.65 9.28 -7.01
C PRO A 45 15.86 10.59 -7.11
N ASN A 46 14.67 10.59 -7.73
CA ASN A 46 13.90 11.81 -8.01
C ASN A 46 12.43 11.72 -7.57
N ILE A 47 12.17 11.18 -6.38
CA ILE A 47 10.81 11.04 -5.90
C ILE A 47 10.24 12.38 -5.40
N SER A 48 9.05 12.73 -5.87
CA SER A 48 8.42 14.02 -5.56
C SER A 48 7.23 13.87 -4.62
N SER A 49 7.02 14.87 -3.75
CA SER A 49 5.81 14.95 -2.94
C SER A 49 4.57 15.02 -3.85
N GLY A 50 3.50 14.30 -3.49
CA GLY A 50 2.28 14.18 -4.28
C GLY A 50 2.32 13.09 -5.37
N GLN A 51 3.50 12.54 -5.68
CA GLN A 51 3.63 11.45 -6.66
C GLN A 51 2.85 10.21 -6.20
N LYS A 52 2.16 9.55 -7.14
CA LYS A 52 1.51 8.27 -6.89
C LYS A 52 2.50 7.13 -7.08
N ILE A 53 2.47 6.16 -6.18
CA ILE A 53 3.28 4.95 -6.25
C ILE A 53 2.42 3.72 -5.97
N GLU A 54 2.87 2.58 -6.45
CA GLU A 54 2.20 1.30 -6.25
C GLU A 54 2.92 0.50 -5.18
N LEU A 55 2.17 0.12 -4.14
CA LEU A 55 2.61 -0.83 -3.13
C LEU A 55 2.01 -2.17 -3.49
N ILE A 56 2.87 -3.16 -3.72
CA ILE A 56 2.47 -4.51 -4.11
C ILE A 56 2.69 -5.44 -2.92
N GLY A 57 1.68 -6.25 -2.61
CA GLY A 57 1.79 -7.22 -1.53
C GLY A 57 0.73 -8.31 -1.65
N GLU A 58 0.84 -9.29 -0.76
CA GLU A 58 -0.06 -10.43 -0.66
C GLU A 58 -1.10 -10.18 0.44
N VAL A 59 -2.35 -10.56 0.17
CA VAL A 59 -3.41 -10.52 1.17
C VAL A 59 -3.23 -11.65 2.18
N THR A 60 -3.05 -11.30 3.45
CA THR A 60 -2.86 -12.27 4.54
C THR A 60 -4.10 -12.40 5.44
N ARG A 61 -5.00 -11.42 5.41
CA ARG A 61 -6.29 -11.46 6.12
C ARG A 61 -7.36 -10.70 5.36
N VAL A 62 -8.57 -11.23 5.35
CA VAL A 62 -9.76 -10.56 4.81
C VAL A 62 -10.81 -10.50 5.91
N ASP A 63 -11.25 -9.29 6.24
CA ASP A 63 -12.41 -9.04 7.10
C ASP A 63 -13.56 -8.50 6.24
N GLU A 64 -14.69 -8.16 6.87
CA GLU A 64 -15.89 -7.69 6.16
C GLU A 64 -15.60 -6.45 5.30
N SER A 65 -14.96 -5.43 5.88
CA SER A 65 -14.69 -4.13 5.24
C SER A 65 -13.21 -3.87 4.94
N THR A 66 -12.30 -4.66 5.50
CA THR A 66 -10.85 -4.43 5.40
C THR A 66 -10.09 -5.66 4.91
N VAL A 67 -8.89 -5.41 4.39
CA VAL A 67 -7.90 -6.45 4.07
C VAL A 67 -6.56 -6.08 4.68
N THR A 68 -5.83 -7.09 5.14
CA THR A 68 -4.44 -6.93 5.56
C THR A 68 -3.53 -7.40 4.44
N VAL A 69 -2.59 -6.53 4.07
CA VAL A 69 -1.62 -6.76 3.00
C VAL A 69 -0.22 -6.78 3.59
N SER A 70 0.49 -7.87 3.31
CA SER A 70 1.88 -8.11 3.74
C SER A 70 2.80 -8.13 2.53
N GLY A 71 4.07 -7.80 2.74
CA GLY A 71 5.04 -7.61 1.66
C GLY A 71 6.24 -6.82 2.14
N ARG A 72 7.11 -6.42 1.22
CA ARG A 72 8.30 -5.63 1.58
C ARG A 72 7.88 -4.28 2.15
N ASP A 73 8.22 -4.04 3.42
CA ASP A 73 7.79 -2.87 4.20
C ASP A 73 6.26 -2.72 4.30
N LEU A 74 5.51 -3.80 4.11
CA LEU A 74 4.06 -3.85 4.28
C LEU A 74 3.70 -4.73 5.48
N GLY A 75 2.49 -4.53 5.97
CA GLY A 75 1.95 -5.11 7.20
C GLY A 75 0.77 -4.27 7.67
N ILE A 76 -0.05 -3.85 6.71
CA ILE A 76 -1.05 -2.79 6.91
C ILE A 76 -2.44 -3.31 6.61
N THR A 77 -3.40 -2.81 7.37
CA THR A 77 -4.82 -3.08 7.16
C THR A 77 -5.46 -1.86 6.53
N VAL A 78 -6.11 -2.05 5.37
CA VAL A 78 -6.76 -0.99 4.60
C VAL A 78 -8.17 -1.42 4.20
N SER A 79 -9.01 -0.46 3.83
CA SER A 79 -10.31 -0.73 3.24
C SER A 79 -10.17 -1.58 1.97
N ARG A 80 -11.15 -2.48 1.76
CA ARG A 80 -11.31 -3.23 0.50
C ARG A 80 -11.40 -2.31 -0.72
N ASP A 81 -11.79 -1.06 -0.53
CA ASP A 81 -11.85 -0.07 -1.60
C ASP A 81 -10.49 0.45 -2.07
N ALA A 82 -9.49 0.44 -1.18
CA ALA A 82 -8.14 0.92 -1.43
C ALA A 82 -7.25 -0.06 -2.20
N VAL A 83 -7.71 -1.30 -2.40
CA VAL A 83 -6.97 -2.36 -3.08
C VAL A 83 -7.60 -2.73 -4.41
N ARG A 84 -6.75 -3.12 -5.36
CA ARG A 84 -7.13 -3.80 -6.60
C ARG A 84 -6.29 -5.06 -6.76
N LYS A 85 -6.85 -6.09 -7.37
CA LYS A 85 -6.09 -7.29 -7.75
C LYS A 85 -5.05 -6.89 -8.81
N ARG A 86 -3.86 -7.47 -8.74
CA ARG A 86 -2.82 -7.24 -9.75
C ARG A 86 -3.19 -7.90 -11.07
#